data_AF-A0A938GGC2-F1
#
_entry.id   AF-A0A938GGC2-F1
#
_cell.length_a   1.000
_cell.length_b   1.000
_cell.length_c   1.000
_cell.angle_alpha   90.00
_cell.angle_beta   90.00
_cell.angle_gamma   90.00
#
_symmetry.space_group_name_H-M   'P 1'
#
loop_
_entity.id
_entity.type
_entity.pdbx_description
1 polymer ?
#
loop_
_entity_poly.entity_id
_entity_poly.type
_entity_poly.pdbx_seq_one_letter_code
_entity_poly.pdbx_strand_id
1 'polypeptide(L)'
;MNMVRCGVAGHPREWEWNAYHELVGIRKRYRVIDAKRLCWRLRTGSLEEVGRHLDASLKERIARGEVRREPRWTESLAVGSLGFLEEVKPLILSRREMEIVAADDDLWVLQEAAAAPYGRKTGPEIGSKAAN
;
A
#
# COMPACT_ATOMS: atom_id res chain seq x y z
N MET A 1 7.17 -7.39 5.69
CA MET A 1 7.18 -8.43 4.63
C MET A 1 8.21 -8.21 3.52
N ASN A 2 8.58 -6.97 3.17
CA ASN A 2 9.50 -6.73 2.05
C ASN A 2 10.83 -7.50 2.15
N MET A 3 11.51 -7.42 3.30
CA MET A 3 12.79 -8.11 3.50
C MET A 3 12.67 -9.64 3.50
N VAL A 4 11.52 -10.17 3.96
CA VAL A 4 11.23 -11.60 3.91
C VAL A 4 11.01 -12.06 2.47
N ARG A 5 10.24 -11.30 1.69
CA ARG A 5 10.04 -11.54 0.25
C ARG A 5 11.35 -11.53 -0.53
N CYS A 6 12.28 -10.63 -0.18
CA CYS A 6 13.60 -10.56 -0.82
C CYS A 6 14.59 -11.64 -0.31
N GLY A 7 14.20 -12.51 0.62
CA GLY A 7 15.05 -13.56 1.18
C GLY A 7 16.14 -13.05 2.14
N VAL A 8 16.11 -11.76 2.52
CA VAL A 8 17.12 -11.16 3.42
C VAL A 8 16.85 -11.52 4.89
N ALA A 9 15.59 -11.79 5.24
CA ALA A 9 15.18 -12.18 6.59
C ALA A 9 14.17 -13.34 6.53
N GLY A 10 14.18 -14.23 7.51
CA GLY A 10 13.17 -15.28 7.64
C GLY A 10 11.86 -14.77 8.26
N HIS A 11 11.95 -13.73 9.09
CA HIS A 11 10.79 -13.14 9.77
C HIS A 11 10.95 -11.63 9.97
N PRO A 12 9.88 -10.81 9.97
CA PRO A 12 10.00 -9.37 10.18
C PRO A 12 10.71 -8.96 11.49
N ARG A 13 10.68 -9.81 12.52
CA ARG A 13 11.40 -9.58 13.78
C ARG A 13 12.93 -9.43 13.60
N GLU A 14 13.49 -10.06 12.57
CA GLU A 14 14.94 -10.06 12.28
C GLU A 14 15.40 -8.76 11.61
N TRP A 15 14.45 -7.90 11.21
CA TRP A 15 14.74 -6.62 10.57
C TRP A 15 14.34 -5.46 11.48
N GLU A 16 15.33 -4.82 12.09
CA GLU A 16 15.13 -3.76 13.11
C GLU A 16 14.44 -2.50 12.55
N TRP A 17 14.63 -2.21 11.26
CA TRP A 17 14.13 -1.00 10.61
C TRP A 17 12.66 -1.10 10.17
N ASN A 18 11.88 -1.99 10.77
CA ASN A 18 10.44 -2.05 10.54
C ASN A 18 9.66 -1.82 11.83
N ALA A 19 8.36 -1.64 11.66
CA ALA A 19 7.42 -1.38 12.75
C ALA A 19 7.14 -2.60 13.65
N TYR A 20 7.66 -3.80 13.34
CA TYR A 20 7.31 -5.03 14.05
C TYR A 20 7.54 -4.87 15.56
N HIS A 21 8.72 -4.39 15.94
CA HIS A 21 9.12 -4.22 17.35
C HIS A 21 8.26 -3.19 18.09
N GLU A 22 7.72 -2.18 17.40
CA GLU A 22 6.76 -1.24 17.99
C GLU A 22 5.39 -1.90 18.20
N LEU A 23 4.91 -2.62 17.20
CA LEU A 23 3.59 -3.24 17.18
C LEU A 23 3.47 -4.38 18.19
N VAL A 24 4.56 -5.10 18.46
CA VAL A 24 4.60 -6.16 19.48
C VAL A 24 5.03 -5.66 20.87
N GLY A 25 5.26 -4.35 21.03
CA GLY A 25 5.53 -3.73 22.34
C GLY A 25 6.96 -3.89 22.88
N ILE A 26 7.89 -4.46 22.09
CA ILE A 26 9.31 -4.56 22.45
C ILE A 26 9.95 -3.16 22.49
N ARG A 27 9.68 -2.34 21.46
CA ARG A 27 10.23 -0.99 21.33
C ARG A 27 9.29 0.02 21.98
N LYS A 28 9.70 0.59 23.12
CA LYS A 28 8.88 1.55 23.90
C LYS A 28 9.25 3.02 23.69
N ARG A 29 10.49 3.32 23.28
CA ARG A 29 11.00 4.68 23.04
C ARG A 29 11.14 4.98 21.55
N TYR A 30 11.07 6.27 21.19
CA TYR A 30 11.22 6.79 19.81
C TYR A 30 10.24 6.18 18.80
N ARG A 31 9.03 5.85 19.26
CA ARG A 31 7.98 5.23 18.42
C ARG A 31 7.44 6.23 17.40
N VAL A 32 7.17 5.73 16.21
CA VAL A 32 6.50 6.48 15.13
C VAL A 32 5.00 6.16 15.14
N ILE A 33 4.62 4.96 15.58
CA ILE A 33 3.22 4.51 15.58
C ILE A 33 2.47 5.05 16.80
N ASP A 34 1.34 5.70 16.54
CA ASP A 34 0.34 6.02 17.57
C ASP A 34 -0.44 4.75 17.96
N ALA A 35 0.04 4.08 19.01
CA ALA A 35 -0.56 2.86 19.53
C ALA A 35 -2.01 3.04 19.98
N LYS A 36 -2.38 4.20 20.56
CA LYS A 36 -3.76 4.42 21.03
C LYS A 36 -4.72 4.51 19.85
N ARG A 37 -4.36 5.30 18.84
CA ARG A 37 -5.15 5.45 17.62
C ARG A 37 -5.24 4.17 16.82
N LEU A 38 -4.15 3.38 16.79
CA LEU A 38 -4.14 2.05 16.18
C LEU A 38 -5.14 1.11 16.86
N CYS A 39 -5.08 0.97 18.19
CA CYS A 39 -6.02 0.13 18.94
C CYS A 39 -7.48 0.58 18.73
N TRP A 40 -7.73 1.88 18.74
CA TRP A 40 -9.07 2.43 18.47
C TRP A 40 -9.57 2.06 17.06
N ARG A 41 -8.71 2.18 16.02
CA ARG A 41 -9.07 1.80 14.65
C ARG A 41 -9.32 0.32 14.49
N LEU A 42 -8.52 -0.52 15.14
CA LEU A 42 -8.65 -1.98 15.09
C LEU A 42 -9.73 -2.52 16.03
N ARG A 43 -10.36 -1.65 16.85
CA ARG A 43 -11.34 -2.02 17.88
C ARG A 43 -10.78 -3.06 18.88
N THR A 44 -9.49 -2.95 19.20
CA THR A 44 -8.79 -3.85 20.13
C THR A 44 -8.56 -3.17 21.48
N GLY A 45 -8.54 -3.94 22.56
CA GLY A 45 -8.35 -3.40 23.92
C GLY A 45 -6.90 -3.05 24.24
N SER A 46 -5.93 -3.67 23.56
CA SER A 46 -4.51 -3.48 23.87
C SER A 46 -3.61 -3.64 22.66
N LEU A 47 -2.42 -3.03 22.73
CA LEU A 47 -1.36 -3.20 21.73
C LEU A 47 -0.81 -4.63 21.75
N GLU A 48 -0.86 -5.32 22.89
CA GLU A 48 -0.45 -6.72 22.99
C GLU A 48 -1.34 -7.64 22.15
N GLU A 49 -2.64 -7.37 22.09
CA GLU A 49 -3.57 -8.11 21.23
C GLU A 49 -3.26 -7.89 19.75
N VAL A 50 -2.95 -6.66 19.36
CA VAL A 50 -2.49 -6.32 18.01
C VAL A 50 -1.19 -7.06 17.68
N GLY A 51 -0.23 -7.05 18.59
CA GLY A 51 1.04 -7.74 18.44
C GLY A 51 0.89 -9.26 18.29
N ARG A 52 0.04 -9.89 19.11
CA ARG A 52 -0.26 -11.34 19.02
C ARG A 52 -0.91 -11.70 17.69
N HIS A 53 -1.92 -10.94 17.25
CA HIS A 53 -2.57 -11.17 15.95
C HIS A 53 -1.58 -10.99 14.81
N LEU A 54 -0.77 -9.92 14.85
CA LEU A 54 0.24 -9.68 13.83
C LEU A 54 1.24 -10.83 13.74
N ASP A 55 1.82 -11.27 14.86
CA ASP A 55 2.80 -12.36 14.89
C ASP A 55 2.18 -13.69 14.39
N ALA A 56 0.96 -14.02 14.82
CA ALA A 56 0.25 -15.21 14.36
C ALA A 56 -0.01 -15.17 12.85
N SER A 57 -0.57 -14.08 12.33
CA SER A 57 -0.85 -13.90 10.90
C SER A 57 0.43 -13.92 10.06
N LEU A 58 1.51 -13.32 10.55
CA LEU A 58 2.80 -13.34 9.86
C LEU A 58 3.37 -14.75 9.78
N LYS A 59 3.37 -15.50 10.89
CA LYS A 59 3.83 -16.90 10.93
C LYS A 59 3.04 -17.77 9.97
N GLU A 60 1.71 -17.66 9.97
CA GLU A 60 0.83 -18.40 9.07
C GLU A 60 1.14 -18.10 7.60
N ARG A 61 1.22 -16.81 7.23
CA ARG A 61 1.53 -16.41 5.84
C ARG A 61 2.91 -16.87 5.39
N ILE A 62 3.91 -16.77 6.28
CA ILE A 62 5.27 -17.23 5.97
C ILE A 62 5.28 -18.75 5.79
N ALA A 63 4.61 -19.51 6.66
CA ALA A 63 4.52 -20.97 6.55
C ALA A 63 3.82 -21.42 5.27
N ARG A 64 2.81 -20.67 4.80
CA ARG A 64 2.13 -20.92 3.51
C ARG A 64 2.91 -20.44 2.28
N GLY A 65 4.04 -19.76 2.46
CA GLY A 65 4.79 -19.16 1.35
C GLY A 65 4.06 -17.96 0.71
N GLU A 66 3.08 -17.37 1.39
CA GLU A 66 2.30 -16.20 0.96
C GLU A 66 3.09 -14.89 1.16
N VAL A 67 4.35 -14.88 0.73
CA VAL A 67 5.26 -13.74 0.85
C VAL A 67 5.42 -13.00 -0.48
N ARG A 68 4.52 -13.22 -1.43
CA ARG A 68 4.53 -12.62 -2.77
C ARG A 68 4.07 -11.17 -2.73
N ARG A 69 4.39 -10.43 -3.79
CA ARG A 69 3.87 -9.07 -4.01
C ARG A 69 2.37 -9.18 -4.28
N GLU A 70 1.58 -8.36 -3.60
CA GLU A 70 0.14 -8.25 -3.80
C GLU A 70 -0.13 -6.94 -4.58
N PRO A 71 -0.55 -7.01 -5.86
CA PRO A 71 -0.71 -5.83 -6.72
C PRO A 71 -1.62 -4.76 -6.09
N ARG A 72 -2.75 -5.18 -5.51
CA ARG A 72 -3.71 -4.31 -4.82
C ARG A 72 -3.09 -3.36 -3.79
N TRP A 73 -2.01 -3.78 -3.12
CA TRP A 73 -1.34 -2.95 -2.09
C TRP A 73 -0.11 -2.23 -2.61
N THR A 74 0.45 -2.65 -3.74
CA THR A 74 1.79 -2.25 -4.20
C THR A 74 1.82 -1.59 -5.56
N GLU A 75 0.69 -1.57 -6.26
CA GLU A 75 0.50 -0.94 -7.57
C GLU A 75 -0.66 0.09 -7.54
N SER A 76 -1.55 0.00 -6.55
CA SER A 76 -2.67 0.93 -6.36
C SER A 76 -2.26 2.19 -5.58
N LEU A 77 -2.86 3.31 -5.95
CA LEU A 77 -2.78 4.59 -5.24
C LEU A 77 -3.67 4.61 -3.99
N ALA A 78 -4.85 3.97 -4.08
CA ALA A 78 -5.77 3.80 -2.95
C ALA A 78 -6.60 2.52 -3.13
N VAL A 79 -7.12 1.98 -2.03
CA VAL A 79 -7.95 0.77 -1.99
C VAL A 79 -9.12 1.01 -1.03
N GLY A 80 -10.32 0.62 -1.41
CA GLY A 80 -11.50 0.79 -0.55
C GLY A 80 -12.82 0.55 -1.27
N SER A 81 -13.90 1.08 -0.71
CA SER A 81 -15.21 1.09 -1.37
C SER A 81 -15.22 2.08 -2.54
N LEU A 82 -16.16 1.89 -3.48
CA LEU A 82 -16.29 2.77 -4.64
C LEU A 82 -16.46 4.25 -4.23
N GLY A 83 -17.40 4.54 -3.33
CA GLY A 83 -17.64 5.92 -2.87
C GLY A 83 -16.43 6.55 -2.18
N PHE A 84 -15.65 5.78 -1.41
CA PHE A 84 -14.39 6.26 -0.84
C PHE A 84 -13.39 6.66 -1.94
N LEU A 85 -13.27 5.87 -3.00
CA LEU A 85 -12.35 6.16 -4.10
C LEU A 85 -12.81 7.34 -4.96
N GLU A 86 -14.12 7.53 -5.12
CA GLU A 86 -14.68 8.71 -5.80
C GLU A 86 -14.36 10.00 -5.04
N GLU A 87 -14.35 9.96 -3.70
CA GLU A 87 -13.93 11.09 -2.86
C GLU A 87 -12.40 11.31 -2.87
N VAL A 88 -11.61 10.23 -2.88
CA VAL A 88 -10.14 10.30 -2.82
C VAL A 88 -9.51 10.67 -4.15
N LYS A 89 -10.03 10.17 -5.28
CA LYS A 89 -9.50 10.43 -6.62
C LYS A 89 -9.23 11.92 -6.92
N PRO A 90 -10.14 12.87 -6.66
CA PRO A 90 -9.89 14.29 -6.92
C PRO A 90 -8.86 14.93 -5.98
N LEU A 91 -8.55 14.31 -4.83
CA LEU A 91 -7.55 14.80 -3.87
C LEU A 91 -6.12 14.44 -4.29
N ILE A 92 -5.95 13.48 -5.21
CA ILE A 92 -4.65 13.04 -5.69
C ILE A 92 -4.21 13.91 -6.86
N LEU A 93 -3.19 14.74 -6.63
CA LEU A 93 -2.52 15.51 -7.68
C LEU A 93 -1.62 14.61 -8.51
N SER A 94 -2.18 13.93 -9.51
CA SER A 94 -1.44 13.13 -10.48
C SER A 94 -1.35 13.83 -11.84
N ARG A 95 -0.20 13.67 -12.51
CA ARG A 95 -0.03 14.07 -13.93
C ARG A 95 -0.49 12.98 -14.91
N ARG A 96 -0.84 11.80 -14.40
CA ARG A 96 -1.29 10.65 -15.17
C ARG A 96 -2.78 10.45 -14.99
N GLU A 97 -3.43 9.90 -16.01
CA GLU A 97 -4.80 9.46 -15.90
C GLU A 97 -4.93 8.39 -14.81
N MET A 98 -6.04 8.42 -14.08
CA MET A 98 -6.33 7.49 -13.01
C MET A 98 -7.66 6.81 -13.26
N GLU A 99 -7.70 5.51 -12.99
CA GLU A 99 -8.87 4.66 -13.15
C GLU A 99 -9.21 3.96 -11.83
N ILE A 100 -10.52 3.72 -11.63
CA ILE A 100 -11.02 2.92 -10.52
C ILE A 100 -11.41 1.57 -11.10
N VAL A 101 -10.84 0.49 -10.57
CA VAL A 101 -11.02 -0.87 -11.07
C VAL A 101 -11.49 -1.77 -9.93
N ALA A 102 -12.40 -2.69 -10.22
CA ALA A 102 -12.84 -3.69 -9.24
C ALA A 102 -11.68 -4.67 -8.96
N ALA A 103 -11.38 -4.90 -7.69
CA ALA A 103 -10.30 -5.79 -7.26
C ALA A 103 -10.81 -7.13 -6.71
N ASP A 104 -11.92 -7.12 -5.96
CA ASP A 104 -12.65 -8.28 -5.42
C ASP A 104 -14.10 -7.84 -5.11
N ASP A 105 -14.93 -8.75 -4.59
CA ASP A 105 -16.28 -8.44 -4.10
C ASP A 105 -16.24 -7.29 -3.07
N ASP A 106 -16.98 -6.21 -3.38
CA ASP A 106 -17.04 -4.95 -2.62
C ASP A 106 -15.71 -4.19 -2.42
N LEU A 107 -14.63 -4.59 -3.10
CA LEU A 107 -13.32 -3.95 -3.02
C LEU A 107 -12.90 -3.35 -4.36
N TRP A 108 -12.59 -2.07 -4.35
CA TRP A 108 -12.12 -1.31 -5.50
C TRP A 108 -10.70 -0.80 -5.26
N VAL A 109 -9.97 -0.59 -6.35
CA VAL A 109 -8.64 0.02 -6.35
C VAL A 109 -8.62 1.24 -7.26
N LEU A 110 -7.97 2.31 -6.82
CA LEU A 110 -7.61 3.45 -7.64
C LEU A 110 -6.16 3.27 -8.08
N GLN A 111 -5.91 3.28 -9.38
CA GLN A 111 -4.57 3.07 -9.95
C GLN A 111 -4.32 4.03 -11.11
N GLU A 112 -3.05 4.17 -11.50
CA GLU A 112 -2.71 4.89 -12.74
C GLU A 112 -3.22 4.08 -13.94
N ALA A 113 -3.87 4.76 -14.88
CA ALA A 113 -4.23 4.15 -16.15
C ALA A 113 -2.95 3.72 -16.87
N ALA A 114 -3.03 2.61 -17.60
CA ALA A 114 -1.89 2.09 -18.36
C ALA A 114 -1.32 3.20 -19.26
N ALA A 115 -0.02 3.50 -19.07
CA ALA A 115 0.64 4.51 -19.88
C ALA A 115 0.55 4.12 -21.36
N ALA A 116 0.23 5.10 -22.21
CA ALA A 116 0.44 4.93 -23.64
C ALA A 116 1.90 4.49 -23.87
N PRO A 117 2.15 3.52 -24.79
CA PRO A 117 3.50 3.08 -25.08
C PRO A 117 4.40 4.27 -25.40
N TYR A 118 5.64 4.21 -24.91
CA TYR A 118 6.66 5.23 -25.17
C TYR A 118 6.70 5.52 -26.69
N GLY A 119 6.40 6.77 -27.08
CA GLY A 119 6.41 7.20 -28.48
C GLY A 119 5.11 7.85 -29.00
N ARG A 120 3.98 7.80 -28.27
CA ARG A 120 2.83 8.65 -28.63
C ARG A 120 3.18 10.11 -28.36
N LYS A 121 3.07 10.95 -29.39
CA LYS A 121 3.16 12.41 -29.25
C LYS A 121 1.96 12.89 -28.44
N THR A 122 2.14 13.04 -27.13
CA THR A 122 1.13 13.57 -26.20
C THR A 122 1.36 15.04 -25.87
N GLY A 123 1.97 15.79 -26.79
CA GLY A 123 2.10 17.25 -26.71
C GLY A 123 1.12 17.93 -27.66
N PRO A 124 0.68 19.17 -27.37
CA PRO A 124 -0.12 19.93 -28.32
C PRO A 124 0.65 20.07 -29.64
N GLU A 125 -0.02 19.86 -30.77
CA GLU A 125 0.56 20.10 -32.09
C GLU A 125 0.91 21.58 -32.20
N ILE A 126 2.20 21.89 -32.07
CA ILE A 126 2.69 23.25 -32.29
C ILE A 126 2.53 23.51 -33.78
N GLY A 127 1.58 24.39 -34.12
CA GLY A 127 1.23 24.72 -35.50
C GLY A 127 2.46 24.96 -36.36
N SER A 128 2.55 24.21 -37.45
CA SER A 128 3.52 24.43 -38.52
C SER A 128 3.41 25.89 -38.98
N LYS A 129 4.47 26.68 -38.77
CA LYS A 129 4.59 27.97 -39.47
C LYS A 129 4.81 27.66 -40.94
N ALA A 130 3.83 28.02 -41.76
CA ALA A 130 4.00 28.10 -43.21
C ALA A 130 5.19 29.02 -43.53
N ALA A 131 6.16 28.48 -44.27
CA ALA A 131 7.23 29.26 -44.86
C ALA A 131 6.66 30.05 -46.04
N ASN A 132 6.76 31.38 -45.97
CA ASN A 132 6.74 32.26 -47.14
C ASN A 132 8.18 32.54 -47.54
#